data_AF-A0A410MJD5-F1
#
_entry.id   AF-A0A410MJD5-F1
#
_cell.length_a   1.000
_cell.length_b   1.000
_cell.length_c   1.000
_cell.angle_alpha   90.00
_cell.angle_beta   90.00
_cell.angle_gamma   90.00
#
_symmetry.space_group_name_H-M   'P 1'
#
loop_
_entity.id
_entity.type
_entity.pdbx_description
1 polymer ?
#
loop_
_entity_poly.entity_id
_entity_poly.type
_entity_poly.pdbx_seq_one_letter_code
_entity_poly.pdbx_strand_id
1 'polypeptide(L)'
;MPKSVPGKLSLLVLVVFLIQIVSFTVALSTNFLGAMLQFITFTPFTASFGLIIGIISFKKETSNKIVPIVTITISAIFILIMLIFLFGFSFGG
;
A
#
# COMPACT_ATOMS: atom_id res chain seq x y z
N MET A 1 7.07 -15.62 12.09
CA MET A 1 5.77 -14.95 12.26
C MET A 1 5.91 -13.81 13.26
N PRO A 2 5.35 -12.62 12.98
CA PRO A 2 5.39 -11.50 13.91
C PRO A 2 4.72 -11.88 15.23
N LYS A 3 5.38 -11.59 16.35
CA LYS A 3 4.90 -11.97 17.69
C LYS A 3 4.11 -10.84 18.34
N SER A 4 4.36 -9.59 17.95
CA SER A 4 3.69 -8.41 18.50
C SER A 4 2.32 -8.15 17.81
N VAL A 5 1.36 -7.59 18.56
CA VAL A 5 0.08 -7.09 18.00
C VAL A 5 0.29 -6.19 16.78
N PRO A 6 1.18 -5.17 16.81
CA PRO A 6 1.44 -4.34 15.64
C PRO A 6 2.05 -5.13 14.48
N GLY A 7 2.95 -6.09 14.74
CA GLY A 7 3.47 -6.96 13.68
C GLY A 7 2.38 -7.79 12.99
N LYS A 8 1.38 -8.28 13.73
CA LYS A 8 0.19 -8.95 13.16
C LYS A 8 -0.67 -7.99 12.33
N LEU A 9 -0.84 -6.75 12.79
CA LEU A 9 -1.52 -5.70 12.02
C LEU A 9 -0.76 -5.36 10.72
N SER A 10 0.58 -5.28 10.76
CA SER A 10 1.41 -5.06 9.57
C SER A 10 1.20 -6.16 8.53
N LEU A 11 1.05 -7.41 8.98
CA LEU A 11 0.76 -8.54 8.10
C LEU A 11 -0.63 -8.42 7.48
N LEU A 12 -1.64 -8.02 8.26
CA LEU A 12 -2.99 -7.76 7.76
C LEU A 12 -2.99 -6.64 6.70
N VAL A 13 -2.26 -5.55 6.95
CA VAL A 13 -2.13 -4.47 5.95
C VAL A 13 -1.45 -4.96 4.67
N LEU A 14 -0.48 -5.87 4.79
CA LEU A 14 0.17 -6.50 3.63
C LEU A 14 -0.83 -7.31 2.79
N VAL A 15 -1.78 -8.01 3.43
CA VAL A 15 -2.90 -8.68 2.73
C VAL A 15 -3.82 -7.66 2.04
N VAL A 16 -4.12 -6.54 2.69
CA VAL A 16 -4.90 -5.45 2.07
C VAL A 16 -4.20 -4.92 0.81
N PHE A 17 -2.87 -4.72 0.85
CA PHE A 17 -2.12 -4.32 -0.34
C PHE A 17 -2.19 -5.35 -1.46
N LEU A 18 -2.11 -6.64 -1.15
CA LEU A 18 -2.26 -7.70 -2.16
C LEU A 18 -3.66 -7.65 -2.83
N ILE A 19 -4.72 -7.50 -2.03
CA ILE A 19 -6.09 -7.38 -2.56
C ILE A 19 -6.21 -6.14 -3.46
N GLN A 20 -5.60 -5.03 -3.06
CA GLN A 20 -5.61 -3.79 -3.84
C GLN A 20 -4.87 -3.95 -5.18
N ILE A 21 -3.74 -4.67 -5.21
CA ILE A 21 -3.00 -4.97 -6.46
C ILE A 21 -3.88 -5.82 -7.38
N VAL A 22 -4.44 -6.91 -6.87
CA VAL A 22 -5.27 -7.80 -7.69
C VAL A 22 -6.47 -7.04 -8.25
N SER A 23 -7.21 -6.32 -7.40
CA SER A 23 -8.34 -5.48 -7.81
C SER A 23 -7.95 -4.46 -8.88
N PHE A 24 -6.80 -3.80 -8.70
CA PHE A 24 -6.29 -2.83 -9.66
C PHE A 24 -5.94 -3.47 -11.01
N THR A 25 -5.25 -4.61 -11.01
CA THR A 25 -4.90 -5.33 -12.25
C THR A 25 -6.12 -5.83 -13.02
N VAL A 26 -7.15 -6.31 -12.33
CA VAL A 26 -8.41 -6.72 -12.95
C VAL A 26 -9.13 -5.50 -13.55
N ALA A 27 -9.22 -4.41 -12.79
CA ALA A 27 -9.87 -3.19 -13.24
C ALA A 27 -9.14 -2.54 -14.44
N LEU A 28 -7.80 -2.59 -14.48
CA LEU A 28 -7.00 -2.07 -15.60
C LEU A 28 -7.40 -2.69 -16.96
N SER A 29 -7.75 -3.98 -16.96
CA SER A 29 -8.11 -4.70 -18.20
C SER A 29 -9.51 -4.38 -18.74
N THR A 30 -10.39 -3.84 -17.89
CA THR A 30 -11.81 -3.61 -18.21
C THR A 30 -12.19 -2.13 -18.25
N ASN A 31 -11.59 -1.31 -17.38
CA ASN A 31 -11.80 0.12 -17.30
C ASN A 31 -10.57 0.82 -16.70
N PHE A 32 -9.64 1.21 -17.58
CA PHE A 32 -8.39 1.86 -17.20
C PHE A 32 -8.62 3.13 -16.35
N LEU A 33 -9.52 4.02 -16.78
CA LEU A 33 -9.78 5.28 -16.09
C LEU A 33 -10.39 5.03 -14.70
N GLY A 34 -11.36 4.11 -14.61
CA GLY A 34 -11.96 3.71 -13.34
C GLY A 34 -10.94 3.09 -12.38
N ALA A 35 -10.07 2.22 -12.88
CA ALA A 35 -8.98 1.62 -12.09
C ALA A 35 -8.05 2.69 -11.51
N MET A 36 -7.66 3.68 -12.33
CA MET A 36 -6.80 4.77 -11.92
C MET A 36 -7.46 5.66 -10.86
N LEU A 37 -8.70 6.08 -11.08
CA LEU A 37 -9.45 6.90 -10.12
C LEU A 37 -9.63 6.18 -8.79
N GLN A 38 -9.98 4.89 -8.84
CA GLN A 38 -10.08 4.05 -7.65
C GLN A 38 -8.73 3.97 -6.93
N PHE A 39 -7.64 3.73 -7.65
CA PHE A 39 -6.30 3.68 -7.08
C PHE A 39 -5.93 5.00 -6.39
N ILE A 40 -6.13 6.15 -7.04
CA ILE A 40 -5.86 7.47 -6.47
C ILE A 40 -6.73 7.73 -5.23
N THR A 41 -7.97 7.27 -5.21
CA THR A 41 -8.90 7.52 -4.08
C THR A 41 -8.54 6.69 -2.85
N PHE A 42 -8.20 5.40 -3.02
CA PHE A 42 -7.97 4.49 -1.89
C PHE A 42 -6.51 4.45 -1.41
N THR A 43 -5.54 4.72 -2.28
CA THR A 43 -4.11 4.65 -1.94
C THR A 43 -3.66 5.62 -0.84
N PRO A 44 -4.14 6.87 -0.76
CA PRO A 44 -3.76 7.78 0.33
C PRO A 44 -4.06 7.18 1.71
N PHE A 45 -5.22 6.53 1.87
CA PHE A 45 -5.63 5.95 3.14
C PHE A 45 -4.87 4.66 3.46
N THR A 46 -4.82 3.74 2.50
CA THR A 46 -4.18 2.43 2.67
C THR A 46 -2.67 2.54 2.85
N ALA A 47 -2.00 3.36 2.04
CA ALA A 47 -0.56 3.55 2.12
C ALA A 47 -0.13 4.36 3.36
N SER A 48 -0.89 5.39 3.75
CA SER A 48 -0.61 6.12 5.01
C SER A 48 -0.76 5.21 6.22
N PHE A 49 -1.82 4.40 6.26
CA PHE A 49 -2.02 3.42 7.33
C PHE A 49 -0.90 2.37 7.34
N GLY A 50 -0.49 1.86 6.17
CA GLY A 50 0.64 0.94 6.03
C GLY A 50 1.97 1.51 6.48
N LEU A 51 2.25 2.78 6.19
CA LEU A 51 3.44 3.46 6.72
C LEU A 51 3.41 3.58 8.23
N ILE A 52 2.30 4.06 8.81
CA ILE A 52 2.17 4.25 10.27
C ILE A 52 2.33 2.91 11.00
N ILE A 53 1.56 1.90 10.59
CA ILE A 53 1.60 0.57 11.22
C ILE A 53 2.95 -0.10 10.97
N GLY A 54 3.52 0.02 9.77
CA GLY A 54 4.84 -0.51 9.44
C GLY A 54 5.94 0.07 10.32
N ILE A 55 5.97 1.39 10.52
CA ILE A 55 6.96 2.07 11.38
C ILE A 55 6.79 1.66 12.84
N ILE A 56 5.55 1.64 13.36
CA ILE A 56 5.26 1.22 14.74
C ILE A 56 5.70 -0.24 14.95
N SER A 57 5.42 -1.10 13.98
CA SER A 57 5.79 -2.52 14.00
C SER A 57 7.30 -2.72 13.93
N PHE A 58 8.00 -1.95 13.10
CA PHE A 58 9.46 -1.97 13.00
C PHE A 58 10.15 -1.62 14.32
N LYS A 59 9.60 -0.67 15.08
CA LYS A 59 10.12 -0.28 16.40
C LYS A 59 9.84 -1.32 17.48
N LYS A 60 8.75 -2.09 17.37
CA LYS A 60 8.32 -3.05 18.40
C LYS A 60 8.79 -4.49 18.17
N GLU A 61 9.09 -4.88 16.93
CA GLU A 61 9.63 -6.21 16.61
C GLU A 61 11.15 -6.25 16.77
N THR A 62 11.66 -7.08 17.68
CA THR A 62 13.10 -7.24 17.94
C THR A 62 13.78 -8.29 17.07
N SER A 63 13.07 -9.36 16.67
CA SER A 63 13.72 -10.56 16.07
C SER A 63 13.26 -10.93 14.65
N ASN A 64 12.35 -10.20 14.02
CA ASN A 64 12.04 -10.43 12.60
C ASN A 64 11.36 -9.22 11.94
N LYS A 65 12.15 -8.28 11.42
CA LYS A 65 11.67 -7.00 10.87
C LYS A 65 11.26 -7.07 9.39
N ILE A 66 11.27 -8.25 8.78
CA ILE A 66 10.97 -8.40 7.35
C ILE A 66 9.56 -7.89 7.02
N VAL A 67 8.54 -8.34 7.77
CA VAL A 67 7.14 -7.93 7.53
C VAL A 67 6.97 -6.41 7.59
N PRO A 68 7.38 -5.70 8.67
CA PRO A 68 7.23 -4.26 8.71
C PRO A 68 8.07 -3.51 7.67
N ILE A 69 9.28 -3.99 7.33
CA ILE A 69 10.07 -3.40 6.25
C ILE A 69 9.32 -3.50 4.92
N VAL A 70 8.82 -4.69 4.57
CA VAL A 70 8.08 -4.91 3.33
C VAL A 70 6.81 -4.07 3.30
N THR A 71 6.06 -3.97 4.41
CA THR A 71 4.87 -3.10 4.50
C THR A 71 5.23 -1.65 4.23
N ILE A 72 6.31 -1.13 4.81
CA ILE A 72 6.77 0.26 4.58
C ILE A 72 7.17 0.45 3.12
N THR A 73 7.95 -0.47 2.55
CA THR A 73 8.42 -0.40 1.16
C THR A 73 7.26 -0.41 0.17
N ILE A 74 6.29 -1.32 0.33
CA ILE A 74 5.10 -1.38 -0.53
C ILE A 74 4.28 -0.10 -0.40
N SER A 75 4.11 0.42 0.82
CA SER A 75 3.38 1.68 1.04
C SER A 75 4.04 2.84 0.31
N ALA A 76 5.37 2.94 0.36
CA ALA A 76 6.12 3.98 -0.35
C ALA A 76 5.98 3.86 -1.88
N ILE A 77 6.06 2.63 -2.41
CA ILE A 77 5.85 2.37 -3.85
C ILE A 77 4.43 2.78 -4.27
N PHE A 78 3.42 2.45 -3.48
CA PHE A 78 2.03 2.81 -3.77
C PHE A 78 1.82 4.32 -3.80
N ILE A 79 2.40 5.05 -2.84
CA ILE A 79 2.36 6.52 -2.83
C ILE A 79 3.03 7.06 -4.11
N LEU A 80 4.19 6.53 -4.48
CA LEU A 80 4.89 6.97 -5.69
C LEU A 80 4.05 6.73 -6.96
N ILE A 81 3.47 5.54 -7.11
CA ILE A 81 2.57 5.21 -8.24
C ILE A 81 1.34 6.13 -8.24
N MET A 82 0.75 6.37 -7.07
CA MET A 82 -0.40 7.27 -6.93
C MET A 82 -0.05 8.70 -7.37
N LEU A 83 1.12 9.21 -6.99
CA LEU A 83 1.59 10.53 -7.43
C LEU A 83 1.81 10.58 -8.94
N ILE A 84 2.34 9.50 -9.53
CA ILE A 84 2.47 9.38 -11.00
C ILE A 84 1.09 9.44 -11.66
N PHE A 85 0.09 8.73 -11.16
CA PHE A 85 -1.25 8.79 -11.74
C PHE A 85 -1.91 10.16 -11.52
N LEU A 86 -1.78 10.74 -10.33
CA LEU A 86 -2.39 12.03 -10.00
C LEU A 86 -1.81 13.15 -10.87
N PHE A 87 -0.50 13.24 -11.01
CA PHE A 87 0.15 14.34 -11.74
C PHE A 87 0.38 14.02 -13.21
N GLY A 88 0.72 12.77 -13.55
CA GLY A 88 0.94 12.35 -14.93
C GLY A 88 -0.31 12.49 -15.81
N PHE A 89 -1.49 12.26 -15.25
CA PHE A 89 -2.75 12.47 -15.98
C PHE A 89 -3.27 13.91 -15.89
N SER A 90 -2.97 14.64 -14.81
CA SER A 90 -3.40 16.03 -14.64
C SER A 90 -2.65 17.02 -15.56
N PHE A 91 -1.41 16.71 -15.95
CA PHE A 91 -0.59 17.55 -16.83
C PHE A 91 -0.46 17.04 -18.27
N GLY A 92 -1.03 15.89 -18.60
CA GLY A 92 -0.95 15.25 -19.92
C GLY A 92 -2.25 15.27 -20.72
N GLY A 93 -3.31 15.92 -20.20
CA GLY A 93 -4.62 16.07 -20.85
C GLY A 93 -4.79 17.43 -21.50
#